data_AF-A0A969UIB9-F1
#
_entry.id   AF-A0A969UIB9-F1
#
_cell.length_a   1.000
_cell.length_b   1.000
_cell.length_c   1.000
_cell.angle_alpha   90.00
_cell.angle_beta   90.00
_cell.angle_gamma   90.00
#
_symmetry.space_group_name_H-M   'P 1'
#
loop_
_entity.id
_entity.type
_entity.pdbx_description
1 polymer ?
#
loop_
_entity_poly.entity_id
_entity_poly.type
_entity_poly.pdbx_seq_one_letter_code
_entity_poly.pdbx_strand_id
1 'polypeptide(L)'
;MINPELPGRVGSLNISIPITVGFLAAVVTGGLTFAFHISNIETRKTLEYLSACLGTSIGVTSAFYVGQNIQLNAREKKIDRTIVYIARWSDPGFDSTRKAVYLINEAITRAKIDTPNARDSEVINQKLETDLSLRISVHDALNFLEDLATCIEQGIVDEKLLHCFYRSIVMTYCRTFEVWIQQLRSEKKNPQLFRSLTDLCARWDDSQVRHKR
;
A
#
# COMPACT_ATOMS: atom_id res chain seq x y z
N MET A 1 2.20 56.11 -22.86
CA MET A 1 3.18 55.91 -23.96
C MET A 1 2.58 54.90 -24.93
N ILE A 2 2.19 55.39 -26.11
CA ILE A 2 1.53 54.60 -27.16
C ILE A 2 2.65 54.04 -28.05
N ASN A 3 2.74 52.72 -28.17
CA ASN A 3 3.69 52.08 -29.07
C ASN A 3 3.13 52.21 -30.50
N PRO A 4 3.83 52.85 -31.46
CA PRO A 4 3.31 53.00 -32.81
C PRO A 4 3.34 51.64 -33.52
N GLU A 5 2.16 51.07 -33.80
CA GLU A 5 2.06 49.91 -34.67
C GLU A 5 2.44 50.30 -36.11
N LEU A 6 3.43 49.61 -36.66
CA LEU A 6 3.88 49.80 -38.04
C LEU A 6 2.77 49.37 -39.03
N PRO A 7 2.36 50.24 -39.98
CA PRO A 7 1.39 49.88 -41.00
C PRO A 7 1.98 48.79 -41.93
N GLY A 8 1.30 47.66 -42.04
CA GLY A 8 1.71 46.50 -42.87
C GLY A 8 1.88 45.17 -42.12
N ARG A 9 1.67 45.12 -40.81
CA ARG A 9 1.77 43.87 -40.03
C ARG A 9 0.48 43.06 -40.12
N VAL A 10 0.48 41.94 -40.87
CA VAL A 10 -0.70 41.08 -41.09
C VAL A 10 -0.90 40.04 -39.96
N GLY A 11 0.01 39.99 -38.98
CA GLY A 11 -0.15 39.20 -37.76
C GLY A 11 1.20 38.80 -37.15
N SER A 12 1.21 38.48 -35.85
CA SER A 12 2.34 37.85 -35.17
C SER A 12 1.95 36.46 -34.69
N LEU A 13 2.43 35.43 -35.37
CA LEU A 13 2.27 34.03 -34.94
C LEU A 13 3.37 33.71 -33.92
N ASN A 14 3.04 33.83 -32.64
CA ASN A 14 3.92 33.40 -31.55
C ASN A 14 3.65 31.91 -31.26
N ILE A 15 4.11 31.02 -32.14
CA ILE A 15 3.92 29.58 -31.99
C ILE A 15 4.99 29.06 -31.03
N SER A 16 4.61 28.80 -29.78
CA SER A 16 5.41 28.02 -28.85
C SER A 16 5.20 26.54 -29.14
N ILE A 17 6.10 25.92 -29.91
CA ILE A 17 6.08 24.48 -30.11
C ILE A 17 6.80 23.84 -28.93
N PRO A 18 6.11 23.08 -28.06
CA PRO A 18 6.78 22.38 -26.97
C PRO A 18 7.72 21.33 -27.56
N ILE A 19 9.01 21.47 -27.30
CA ILE A 19 10.01 20.47 -27.67
C ILE A 19 9.79 19.26 -26.77
N THR A 20 9.06 18.28 -27.28
CA THR A 20 8.82 17.00 -26.61
C THR A 20 9.89 15.98 -27.00
N VAL A 21 10.07 14.96 -26.17
CA VAL A 21 10.97 13.82 -26.49
C VAL A 21 10.58 13.14 -27.80
N GLY A 22 9.28 13.05 -28.09
CA GLY A 22 8.76 12.51 -29.36
C GLY A 22 9.14 13.37 -30.57
N PHE A 23 9.11 14.70 -30.42
CA PHE A 23 9.57 15.62 -31.48
C PHE A 23 11.07 15.47 -31.76
N LEU A 24 11.91 15.42 -30.72
CA LEU A 24 13.35 15.19 -30.87
C LEU A 24 13.64 13.83 -31.53
N ALA A 25 12.94 12.77 -31.11
CA ALA A 25 13.07 11.44 -31.71
C ALA A 25 12.69 11.44 -33.20
N ALA A 26 11.61 12.13 -33.56
CA ALA A 26 11.18 12.28 -34.96
C ALA A 26 12.21 13.04 -35.80
N VAL A 27 12.79 14.13 -35.26
CA VAL A 27 13.85 14.90 -35.94
C VAL A 27 15.11 14.06 -36.14
N VAL A 28 15.57 13.34 -35.11
CA VAL A 28 16.76 12.47 -35.20
C VAL A 28 16.53 11.33 -36.19
N THR A 29 15.38 10.67 -36.12
CA THR A 29 15.03 9.57 -37.03
C THR A 29 14.88 10.06 -38.47
N GLY A 30 14.22 11.19 -38.68
CA GLY A 30 14.09 11.82 -40.00
C GLY A 30 15.45 12.24 -40.57
N GLY A 31 16.31 12.83 -39.75
CA GLY A 31 17.67 13.21 -40.14
C GLY A 31 18.54 12.00 -40.50
N LEU A 32 18.51 10.93 -39.72
CA LEU A 32 19.21 9.68 -40.02
C LEU A 32 18.69 9.02 -41.30
N THR A 33 17.37 9.02 -41.51
CA THR A 33 16.73 8.45 -42.71
C THR A 33 17.11 9.26 -43.96
N PHE A 34 17.10 10.59 -43.87
CA PHE A 34 17.53 11.47 -44.96
C PHE A 34 19.02 11.29 -45.28
N ALA A 35 19.88 11.28 -44.25
CA ALA A 35 21.32 11.04 -44.39
C ALA A 35 21.61 9.67 -45.04
N PHE A 36 20.85 8.63 -44.68
CA PHE A 36 20.96 7.31 -45.29
C PHE A 36 20.64 7.32 -46.79
N HIS A 37 19.62 8.08 -47.20
CA HIS A 37 19.18 8.15 -48.59
C HIS A 37 20.21 8.82 -49.50
N ILE A 38 20.86 9.90 -49.04
CA ILE A 38 21.85 10.66 -49.81
C ILE A 38 23.28 10.09 -49.75
N SER A 39 23.51 9.06 -48.95
CA SER A 39 24.84 8.48 -48.68
C SER A 39 25.28 7.42 -49.69
N ASN A 40 26.59 7.36 -49.96
CA ASN A 40 27.25 6.33 -50.78
C ASN A 40 27.23 4.93 -50.11
N ILE A 41 27.42 3.87 -50.90
CA ILE A 41 27.35 2.46 -50.44
C ILE A 41 28.25 2.17 -49.23
N GLU A 42 29.44 2.76 -49.17
CA GLU A 42 30.40 2.54 -48.09
C GLU A 42 29.98 3.23 -46.77
N THR A 43 29.41 4.44 -46.84
CA THR A 43 28.93 5.18 -45.65
C THR A 43 27.61 4.63 -45.11
N ARG A 44 26.79 3.96 -45.94
CA ARG A 44 25.56 3.29 -45.52
C ARG A 44 25.79 2.19 -44.47
N LYS A 45 26.84 1.38 -44.62
CA LYS A 45 27.18 0.32 -43.64
C LYS A 45 27.56 0.89 -42.27
N THR A 46 28.27 2.01 -42.24
CA THR A 46 28.62 2.70 -40.99
C THR A 46 27.38 3.32 -40.34
N LEU A 47 26.48 3.90 -41.13
CA LEU A 47 25.18 4.40 -40.68
C LEU A 47 24.29 3.28 -40.11
N GLU A 48 24.25 2.10 -40.75
CA GLU A 48 23.56 0.91 -40.26
C GLU A 48 24.11 0.48 -38.90
N TYR A 49 25.43 0.34 -38.77
CA TYR A 49 26.07 -0.02 -37.50
C TYR A 49 25.81 1.01 -36.39
N LEU A 50 25.91 2.30 -36.70
CA LEU A 50 25.61 3.38 -35.75
C LEU A 50 24.14 3.38 -35.33
N SER A 51 23.22 3.21 -36.28
CA SER A 51 21.79 3.15 -36.00
C SER A 51 21.44 1.93 -35.13
N ALA A 52 22.08 0.78 -35.36
CA ALA A 52 21.94 -0.40 -34.53
C ALA A 52 22.47 -0.17 -33.12
N CYS A 53 23.67 0.39 -32.97
CA CYS A 53 24.25 0.70 -31.65
C CYS A 53 23.41 1.71 -30.86
N LEU A 54 22.91 2.75 -31.53
CA LEU A 54 22.00 3.74 -30.94
C LEU A 54 20.67 3.09 -30.55
N GLY A 55 20.09 2.29 -31.43
CA GLY A 55 18.84 1.55 -31.16
C GLY A 55 18.96 0.62 -29.96
N THR A 56 20.04 -0.15 -29.85
CA THR A 56 20.32 -1.02 -28.69
C THR A 56 20.52 -0.21 -27.42
N SER A 57 21.30 0.88 -27.46
CA SER A 57 21.56 1.73 -26.29
C SER A 57 20.29 2.40 -25.78
N ILE A 58 19.44 2.90 -26.69
CA ILE A 58 18.11 3.45 -26.37
C ILE A 58 17.22 2.36 -25.78
N GLY A 59 17.15 1.18 -26.40
CA GLY A 59 16.35 0.06 -25.92
C GLY A 59 16.71 -0.39 -24.50
N VAL A 60 18.01 -0.55 -24.20
CA VAL A 60 18.50 -0.91 -22.86
C VAL A 60 18.20 0.18 -21.84
N THR A 61 18.45 1.44 -22.19
CA THR A 61 18.20 2.58 -21.29
C THR A 61 16.71 2.75 -21.00
N SER A 62 15.85 2.65 -22.03
CA SER A 62 14.39 2.68 -21.87
C SER A 62 13.89 1.53 -21.02
N ALA A 63 14.37 0.29 -21.25
CA ALA A 63 14.00 -0.85 -20.42
C ALA A 63 14.42 -0.67 -18.95
N PHE A 64 15.62 -0.11 -18.71
CA PHE A 64 16.10 0.20 -17.36
C PHE A 64 15.22 1.23 -16.66
N TYR A 65 14.91 2.37 -17.29
CA TYR A 65 14.06 3.40 -16.70
C TYR A 65 12.60 2.97 -16.55
N VAL A 66 12.05 2.22 -17.51
CA VAL A 66 10.71 1.61 -17.38
C VAL A 66 10.69 0.64 -16.20
N GLY A 67 11.72 -0.20 -16.07
CA GLY A 67 11.89 -1.09 -14.92
C GLY A 67 11.92 -0.34 -13.59
N GLN A 68 12.71 0.73 -13.49
CA GLN A 68 12.75 1.58 -12.29
C GLN A 68 11.39 2.24 -12.00
N ASN A 69 10.75 2.82 -13.01
CA ASN A 69 9.43 3.45 -12.84
C ASN A 69 8.35 2.45 -12.43
N ILE A 70 8.39 1.21 -12.93
CA ILE A 70 7.47 0.15 -12.49
C ILE A 70 7.70 -0.15 -11.01
N GLN A 71 8.96 -0.24 -10.56
CA GLN A 71 9.28 -0.48 -9.15
C GLN A 71 8.85 0.69 -8.24
N LEU A 72 9.09 1.94 -8.66
CA LEU A 72 8.65 3.12 -7.94
C LEU A 72 7.12 3.18 -7.85
N ASN A 73 6.42 3.00 -8.97
CA ASN A 73 4.96 2.95 -9.01
C ASN A 73 4.39 1.80 -8.16
N ALA A 74 5.05 0.64 -8.14
CA ALA A 74 4.64 -0.47 -7.29
C ALA A 74 4.79 -0.14 -5.80
N ARG A 75 5.87 0.56 -5.43
CA ARG A 75 6.10 1.04 -4.06
C ARG A 75 5.10 2.11 -3.67
N GLU A 76 4.85 3.10 -4.52
CA GLU A 76 3.85 4.15 -4.27
C GLU A 76 2.47 3.53 -4.08
N LYS A 77 2.03 2.64 -4.98
CA LYS A 77 0.74 1.93 -4.83
C LYS A 77 0.65 1.14 -3.53
N LYS A 78 1.76 0.54 -3.08
CA LYS A 78 1.81 -0.19 -1.81
C LYS A 78 1.63 0.76 -0.63
N ILE A 79 2.25 1.93 -0.66
CA ILE A 79 2.09 2.99 0.34
C ILE A 79 0.65 3.52 0.32
N ASP A 80 0.09 3.83 -0.85
CA ASP A 80 -1.28 4.34 -0.98
C ASP A 80 -2.30 3.37 -0.40
N ARG A 81 -2.20 2.08 -0.74
CA ARG A 81 -3.05 1.02 -0.15
C ARG A 81 -2.91 0.97 1.36
N THR A 82 -1.70 1.15 1.87
CA THR A 82 -1.43 1.17 3.31
C THR A 82 -2.14 2.34 4.00
N ILE A 83 -2.07 3.53 3.41
CA ILE A 83 -2.76 4.73 3.91
C ILE A 83 -4.28 4.52 3.91
N VAL A 84 -4.83 3.87 2.88
CA VAL A 84 -6.27 3.54 2.83
C VAL A 84 -6.69 2.66 4.01
N TYR A 85 -5.89 1.66 4.40
CA TYR A 85 -6.17 0.85 5.59
C TYR A 85 -6.17 1.68 6.87
N ILE A 86 -5.16 2.54 7.05
CA ILE A 86 -5.03 3.46 8.20
C ILE A 86 -6.26 4.39 8.28
N ALA A 87 -6.64 4.97 7.15
CA ALA A 87 -7.80 5.85 7.06
C ALA A 87 -9.11 5.09 7.36
N ARG A 88 -9.26 3.87 6.85
CA ARG A 88 -10.46 3.03 7.08
C ARG A 88 -10.66 2.72 8.56
N TRP A 89 -9.61 2.40 9.30
CA TRP A 89 -9.73 2.20 10.76
C TRP A 89 -10.03 3.49 11.52
N SER A 90 -9.77 4.65 10.93
CA SER A 90 -10.09 5.95 11.54
C SER A 90 -11.48 6.45 11.12
N ASP A 91 -12.17 5.75 10.23
CA ASP A 91 -13.48 6.13 9.74
C ASP A 91 -14.53 6.12 10.87
N PRO A 92 -15.49 7.06 10.87
CA PRO A 92 -16.59 7.08 11.83
C PRO A 92 -17.43 5.79 11.83
N GLY A 93 -17.52 5.08 10.70
CA GLY A 93 -18.20 3.80 10.59
C GLY A 93 -17.60 2.70 11.49
N PHE A 94 -16.34 2.83 11.92
CA PHE A 94 -15.69 1.91 12.85
C PHE A 94 -15.78 2.35 14.32
N ASP A 95 -16.51 3.44 14.65
CA ASP A 95 -16.65 3.91 16.03
C ASP A 95 -17.27 2.86 16.95
N SER A 96 -18.32 2.17 16.49
CA SER A 96 -18.98 1.10 17.26
C SER A 96 -18.00 -0.04 17.56
N THR A 97 -17.22 -0.45 16.56
CA THR A 97 -16.17 -1.47 16.65
C THR A 97 -15.09 -1.10 17.67
N ARG A 98 -14.59 0.14 17.64
CA ARG A 98 -13.60 0.63 18.61
C ARG A 98 -14.19 0.72 20.03
N LYS A 99 -15.41 1.22 20.16
CA LYS A 99 -16.13 1.31 21.45
C LYS A 99 -16.41 -0.07 22.03
N ALA A 100 -16.74 -1.06 21.21
CA ALA A 100 -17.01 -2.42 21.67
C ALA A 100 -15.82 -3.03 22.42
N VAL A 101 -14.61 -2.88 21.88
CA VAL A 101 -13.40 -3.40 22.53
C VAL A 101 -13.08 -2.62 23.81
N TYR A 102 -13.30 -1.30 23.81
CA TYR A 102 -13.19 -0.52 25.04
C TYR A 102 -14.14 -1.03 26.14
N LEU A 103 -15.40 -1.30 25.80
CA LEU A 103 -16.39 -1.82 26.75
C LEU A 103 -16.03 -3.21 27.30
N ILE A 104 -15.45 -4.08 26.46
CA ILE A 104 -14.92 -5.37 26.90
C ILE A 104 -13.76 -5.18 27.88
N ASN A 105 -12.77 -4.35 27.52
CA ASN A 105 -11.61 -4.10 28.38
C ASN A 105 -12.02 -3.46 29.71
N GLU A 106 -12.99 -2.56 29.68
CA GLU A 106 -13.56 -1.95 30.88
C GLU A 106 -14.27 -2.99 31.75
N ALA A 107 -15.05 -3.90 31.15
CA ALA A 107 -15.71 -4.98 31.87
C ALA A 107 -14.70 -5.93 32.54
N ILE A 108 -13.62 -6.29 31.83
CA ILE A 108 -12.52 -7.10 32.39
C ILE A 108 -11.87 -6.37 33.58
N THR A 109 -11.61 -5.08 33.42
CA THR A 109 -10.98 -4.26 34.46
C THR A 109 -11.85 -4.19 35.71
N ARG A 110 -13.15 -3.93 35.56
CA ARG A 110 -14.10 -3.92 36.68
C ARG A 110 -14.22 -5.28 37.36
N ALA A 111 -14.31 -6.36 36.58
CA ALA A 111 -14.40 -7.71 37.12
C ALA A 111 -13.17 -8.08 37.97
N LYS A 112 -11.97 -7.63 37.59
CA LYS A 112 -10.75 -7.82 38.39
C LYS A 112 -10.73 -7.00 39.69
N ILE A 113 -11.37 -5.83 39.70
CA ILE A 113 -11.53 -5.03 40.91
C ILE A 113 -12.49 -5.73 41.88
N ASP A 114 -13.63 -6.22 41.38
CA ASP A 114 -14.66 -6.86 42.18
C ASP A 114 -14.25 -8.27 42.63
N THR A 115 -13.51 -8.99 41.78
CA THR A 115 -13.03 -10.35 42.02
C THR A 115 -11.61 -10.50 41.47
N PRO A 116 -10.57 -10.40 42.32
CA PRO A 116 -9.16 -10.42 41.87
C PRO A 116 -8.73 -11.65 41.07
N ASN A 117 -9.48 -12.75 41.18
CA ASN A 117 -9.24 -14.01 40.45
C ASN A 117 -10.16 -14.22 39.23
N ALA A 118 -10.93 -13.20 38.81
CA ALA A 118 -11.79 -13.28 37.65
C ALA A 118 -10.98 -13.63 36.39
N ARG A 119 -11.43 -14.63 35.64
CA ARG A 119 -10.81 -15.02 34.38
C ARG A 119 -11.35 -14.16 33.24
N ASP A 120 -10.45 -13.48 32.52
CA ASP A 120 -10.80 -12.58 31.40
C ASP A 120 -11.72 -13.27 30.38
N SER A 121 -11.44 -14.55 30.08
CA SER A 121 -12.23 -15.35 29.13
C SER A 121 -13.69 -15.52 29.54
N GLU A 122 -13.97 -15.66 30.85
CA GLU A 122 -15.33 -15.85 31.35
C GLU A 122 -16.14 -14.56 31.23
N VAL A 123 -15.54 -13.42 31.60
CA VAL A 123 -16.14 -12.09 31.45
C VAL A 123 -16.42 -11.77 29.99
N ILE A 124 -15.47 -12.07 29.10
CA ILE A 124 -15.63 -11.87 27.66
C ILE A 124 -16.79 -12.71 27.13
N ASN A 125 -16.78 -14.02 27.40
CA ASN A 125 -17.82 -14.94 26.90
C ASN A 125 -19.20 -14.52 27.40
N GLN A 126 -19.35 -14.25 28.70
CA GLN A 126 -20.61 -13.79 29.27
C GLN A 126 -21.11 -12.51 28.57
N LYS A 127 -20.22 -11.53 28.35
CA LYS A 127 -20.60 -10.26 27.72
C LYS A 127 -20.99 -10.43 26.26
N LEU A 128 -20.25 -11.23 25.50
CA LEU A 128 -20.51 -11.48 24.08
C LEU A 128 -21.73 -12.40 23.85
N GLU A 129 -22.08 -13.25 24.81
CA GLU A 129 -23.31 -14.05 24.76
C GLU A 129 -24.55 -13.23 25.08
N THR A 130 -24.43 -12.27 26.01
CA THR A 130 -25.57 -11.44 26.44
C THR A 130 -25.86 -10.29 25.48
N ASP A 131 -24.83 -9.74 24.83
CA ASP A 131 -24.95 -8.58 23.94
C ASP A 131 -24.55 -8.94 22.49
N LEU A 132 -25.57 -9.24 21.67
CA LEU A 132 -25.39 -9.58 20.27
C LEU A 132 -24.75 -8.44 19.46
N SER A 133 -25.10 -7.19 19.76
CA SER A 133 -24.55 -6.03 19.04
C SER A 133 -23.06 -5.89 19.31
N LEU A 134 -22.66 -6.07 20.56
CA LEU A 134 -21.26 -6.07 20.97
C LEU A 134 -20.48 -7.21 20.29
N ARG A 135 -21.07 -8.42 20.25
CA ARG A 135 -20.48 -9.58 19.56
C ARG A 135 -20.22 -9.31 18.09
N ILE A 136 -21.18 -8.74 17.38
CA ILE A 136 -21.03 -8.37 15.97
C ILE A 136 -19.89 -7.35 15.82
N SER A 137 -19.88 -6.30 16.64
CA SER A 137 -18.84 -5.26 16.58
C SER A 137 -17.44 -5.81 16.87
N VAL A 138 -17.27 -6.71 17.84
CA VAL A 138 -15.98 -7.37 18.09
C VAL A 138 -15.57 -8.25 16.92
N HIS A 139 -16.51 -9.00 16.34
CA HIS A 139 -16.25 -9.84 15.17
C HIS A 139 -15.80 -8.99 13.97
N ASP A 140 -16.43 -7.83 13.74
CA ASP A 140 -16.03 -6.91 12.66
C ASP A 140 -14.62 -6.35 12.89
N ALA A 141 -14.25 -6.09 14.15
CA ALA A 141 -12.91 -5.69 14.53
C ALA A 141 -11.87 -6.77 14.17
N LEU A 142 -12.12 -8.02 14.56
CA LEU A 142 -11.22 -9.12 14.29
C LEU A 142 -11.13 -9.42 12.79
N ASN A 143 -12.26 -9.37 12.07
CA ASN A 143 -12.28 -9.51 10.60
C ASN A 143 -11.41 -8.44 9.92
N PHE A 144 -11.54 -7.18 10.33
CA PHE A 144 -10.71 -6.11 9.79
C PHE A 144 -9.21 -6.37 10.02
N LEU A 145 -8.84 -6.84 11.21
CA LEU A 145 -7.44 -7.15 11.53
C LEU A 145 -6.94 -8.41 10.80
N GLU A 146 -7.78 -9.40 10.54
CA GLU A 146 -7.46 -10.57 9.70
C GLU A 146 -7.24 -10.18 8.24
N ASP A 147 -8.10 -9.32 7.69
CA ASP A 147 -7.95 -8.77 6.33
C ASP A 147 -6.64 -8.00 6.21
N LEU A 148 -6.33 -7.16 7.21
CA LEU A 148 -5.07 -6.43 7.31
C LEU A 148 -3.87 -7.39 7.32
N ALA A 149 -3.92 -8.42 8.17
CA ALA A 149 -2.85 -9.39 8.32
C ALA A 149 -2.61 -10.20 7.03
N THR A 150 -3.70 -10.58 6.36
CA THR A 150 -3.65 -11.26 5.06
C THR A 150 -3.02 -10.37 3.99
N CYS A 151 -3.36 -9.07 3.96
CA CYS A 151 -2.73 -8.13 3.02
C CYS A 151 -1.23 -7.95 3.29
N ILE A 152 -0.81 -7.96 4.56
CA ILE A 152 0.61 -7.91 4.95
C ILE A 152 1.31 -9.17 4.45
N GLU A 153 0.76 -10.35 4.72
CA GLU A 153 1.33 -11.64 4.30
C GLU A 153 1.50 -11.72 2.78
N GLN A 154 0.51 -11.23 2.02
CA GLN A 154 0.55 -11.18 0.56
C GLN A 154 1.44 -10.06 0.00
N GLY A 155 2.06 -9.24 0.85
CA GLY A 155 2.93 -8.14 0.45
C GLY A 155 2.22 -6.99 -0.28
N ILE A 156 0.89 -6.92 -0.18
CA ILE A 156 0.03 -5.91 -0.84
C ILE A 156 0.20 -4.53 -0.21
N VAL A 157 0.52 -4.49 1.09
CA VAL A 157 0.67 -3.29 1.93
C VAL A 157 2.05 -3.25 2.60
N ASP A 158 2.51 -2.05 2.95
CA ASP A 158 3.78 -1.83 3.63
C ASP A 158 3.66 -2.22 5.12
N GLU A 159 4.23 -3.37 5.46
CA GLU A 159 4.20 -3.90 6.83
C GLU A 159 4.89 -2.96 7.82
N LYS A 160 5.99 -2.28 7.44
CA LYS A 160 6.73 -1.42 8.36
C LYS A 160 5.87 -0.23 8.76
N LEU A 161 5.18 0.37 7.79
CA LEU A 161 4.28 1.49 8.04
C LEU A 161 3.07 1.05 8.87
N LEU A 162 2.46 -0.09 8.55
CA LEU A 162 1.35 -0.64 9.34
C LEU A 162 1.77 -1.02 10.75
N HIS A 163 2.96 -1.56 10.95
CA HIS A 163 3.48 -1.91 12.27
C HIS A 163 3.59 -0.66 13.17
N CYS A 164 4.02 0.49 12.64
CA CYS A 164 4.06 1.74 13.41
C CYS A 164 2.67 2.17 13.92
N PHE A 165 1.61 1.89 13.18
CA PHE A 165 0.25 2.33 13.52
C PHE A 165 -0.55 1.26 14.29
N TYR A 166 -0.57 0.03 13.80
CA TYR A 166 -1.46 -1.03 14.26
C TYR A 166 -0.86 -1.95 15.30
N ARG A 167 0.44 -1.91 15.58
CA ARG A 167 1.07 -2.87 16.49
C ARG A 167 0.33 -2.97 17.83
N SER A 168 0.12 -1.84 18.49
CA SER A 168 -0.56 -1.84 19.80
C SER A 168 -1.97 -2.43 19.71
N ILE A 169 -2.69 -2.14 18.63
CA ILE A 169 -4.05 -2.60 18.37
C ILE A 169 -4.05 -4.12 18.16
N VAL A 170 -3.24 -4.63 17.23
CA VAL A 170 -3.13 -6.07 16.94
C VAL A 170 -2.78 -6.85 18.20
N MET A 171 -1.76 -6.40 18.93
CA MET A 171 -1.31 -7.06 20.17
C MET A 171 -2.40 -7.06 21.24
N THR A 172 -3.07 -5.93 21.44
CA THR A 172 -4.14 -5.83 22.44
C THR A 172 -5.30 -6.74 22.08
N TYR A 173 -5.77 -6.71 20.82
CA TYR A 173 -6.94 -7.47 20.39
C TYR A 173 -6.66 -8.97 20.41
N CYS A 174 -5.50 -9.41 19.92
CA CYS A 174 -5.15 -10.82 19.93
C CYS A 174 -5.06 -11.36 21.35
N ARG A 175 -4.44 -10.63 22.28
CA ARG A 175 -4.32 -11.05 23.68
C ARG A 175 -5.67 -11.05 24.41
N THR A 176 -6.47 -10.00 24.23
CA THR A 176 -7.80 -9.90 24.84
C THR A 176 -8.70 -11.04 24.35
N PHE A 177 -8.71 -11.32 23.04
CA PHE A 177 -9.65 -12.27 22.45
C PHE A 177 -9.07 -13.66 22.16
N GLU A 178 -7.86 -13.98 22.63
CA GLU A 178 -7.18 -15.25 22.31
C GLU A 178 -8.05 -16.47 22.62
N VAL A 179 -8.54 -16.57 23.86
CA VAL A 179 -9.35 -17.70 24.31
C VAL A 179 -10.65 -17.80 23.51
N TRP A 180 -11.29 -16.66 23.23
CA TRP A 180 -12.51 -16.62 22.44
C TRP A 180 -12.30 -17.05 20.99
N ILE A 181 -11.18 -16.64 20.37
CA ILE A 181 -10.79 -17.08 19.03
C ILE A 181 -10.59 -18.60 19.00
N GLN A 182 -9.94 -19.19 20.00
CA GLN A 182 -9.76 -20.65 20.07
C GLN A 182 -11.08 -21.40 20.25
N GLN A 183 -12.00 -20.84 21.06
CA GLN A 183 -13.35 -21.37 21.19
C GLN A 183 -14.10 -21.33 19.86
N LEU A 184 -14.07 -20.19 19.15
CA LEU A 184 -14.70 -20.07 17.82
C LEU A 184 -14.13 -21.06 16.80
N ARG A 185 -12.81 -21.26 16.78
CA ARG A 185 -12.16 -22.28 15.92
C ARG A 185 -12.71 -23.67 16.20
N SER A 186 -12.89 -24.01 17.47
CA SER A 186 -13.40 -25.31 17.92
C SER A 186 -14.88 -25.49 17.57
N GLU A 187 -15.72 -24.48 17.86
CA GLU A 187 -17.15 -24.49 17.56
C GLU A 187 -17.44 -24.58 16.05
N LYS A 188 -16.70 -23.80 15.24
CA LYS A 188 -16.83 -23.79 13.78
C LYS A 188 -16.09 -24.94 13.10
N LYS A 189 -15.32 -25.74 13.85
CA LYS A 189 -14.41 -26.78 13.32
C LYS A 189 -13.48 -26.23 12.22
N ASN A 190 -13.02 -24.99 12.38
CA ASN A 190 -12.16 -24.31 11.42
C ASN A 190 -10.92 -23.75 12.12
N PRO A 191 -9.78 -24.47 12.08
CA PRO A 191 -8.54 -23.98 12.69
C PRO A 191 -7.91 -22.79 11.96
N GLN A 192 -8.31 -22.50 10.72
CA GLN A 192 -7.78 -21.39 9.93
C GLN A 192 -8.44 -20.05 10.25
N LEU A 193 -9.50 -20.03 11.06
CA LEU A 193 -10.18 -18.80 11.45
C LEU A 193 -9.21 -17.86 12.18
N PHE A 194 -9.06 -16.62 11.70
CA PHE A 194 -8.15 -15.62 12.27
C PHE A 194 -6.68 -16.05 12.32
N ARG A 195 -6.24 -16.95 11.42
CA ARG A 195 -4.88 -17.47 11.45
C ARG A 195 -3.87 -16.38 11.13
N SER A 196 -4.10 -15.61 10.06
CA SER A 196 -3.16 -14.60 9.59
C SER A 196 -2.92 -13.56 10.68
N LEU A 197 -3.96 -13.18 11.40
CA LEU A 197 -3.92 -12.29 12.56
C LEU A 197 -3.11 -12.87 13.71
N THR A 198 -3.37 -14.13 14.11
CA THR A 198 -2.59 -14.75 15.20
C THR A 198 -1.12 -14.91 14.85
N ASP A 199 -0.81 -15.26 13.59
CA ASP A 199 0.57 -15.38 13.09
C ASP A 199 1.25 -14.00 13.06
N LEU A 200 0.55 -12.95 12.61
CA LEU A 200 1.04 -11.58 12.63
C LEU A 200 1.35 -11.11 14.06
N CYS A 201 0.46 -11.39 15.01
CA CYS A 201 0.66 -11.03 16.41
C CYS A 201 1.92 -11.69 16.98
N ALA A 202 2.14 -12.97 16.72
CA ALA A 202 3.36 -13.67 17.16
C ALA A 202 4.63 -13.03 16.57
N ARG A 203 4.63 -12.73 15.26
CA ARG A 203 5.77 -12.07 14.60
C ARG A 203 6.08 -10.69 15.19
N TRP A 204 5.05 -9.91 15.52
CA TRP A 204 5.19 -8.55 16.05
C TRP A 204 5.50 -8.49 17.56
N ASP A 205 5.31 -9.61 18.28
CA ASP A 205 5.79 -9.75 19.66
C ASP A 205 7.29 -10.07 19.67
N ASP A 206 7.72 -11.03 18.85
CA ASP A 206 9.12 -11.48 18.75
C ASP A 206 10.09 -10.40 18.26
N SER A 207 9.61 -9.45 17.45
CA SER A 207 10.42 -8.34 16.95
C SER A 207 10.94 -7.42 18.07
N GLN A 208 10.33 -7.44 19.27
CA GLN A 208 10.82 -6.73 20.45
C GLN A 208 12.05 -7.38 21.09
N VAL A 209 12.15 -8.71 21.02
CA VAL A 209 13.25 -9.46 21.66
C VAL A 209 14.57 -9.21 20.92
N ARG A 210 14.52 -8.95 19.61
CA ARG A 210 15.71 -8.75 18.77
C ARG A 210 16.28 -7.33 18.80
N HIS A 211 15.49 -6.31 19.17
CA HIS A 211 15.97 -4.93 19.30
C HIS A 211 16.46 -4.57 20.71
N LYS A 212 16.29 -5.46 21.69
CA LYS A 212 16.80 -5.31 23.06
C LYS A 212 18.07 -6.14 23.35
N ARG A 213 18.65 -6.79 22.34
CA ARG A 213 19.95 -7.47 22.39
C ARG A 213 20.95 -6.70 21.53
#